data_AF-A0A3B4ZAP8-F1
#
_entry.id   AF-A0A3B4ZAP8-F1
#
_cell.length_a   1.000
_cell.length_b   1.000
_cell.length_c   1.000
_cell.angle_alpha   90.00
_cell.angle_beta   90.00
_cell.angle_gamma   90.00
#
_symmetry.space_group_name_H-M   'P 1'
#
loop_
_entity.id
_entity.type
_entity.pdbx_description
1 polymer ?
#
loop_
_entity_poly.entity_id
_entity_poly.type
_entity_poly.pdbx_seq_one_letter_code
_entity_poly.pdbx_strand_id
1 'polypeptide(L)'
;MPPKKKTKKSPKKKTTEKENDLEEKYRRSLLDIAILQDHIDFSRQYKTMQTELTHKVKRLEQEASRLKEQLLCQEELSKEKRQREQVEQEKDAIIGDLQRKLDSLETDYEKILIETLDSLTSQLSVARQGWEDKSTALHQNYKELLSEFGLNALDI
;
A
#
# COMPACT_ATOMS: atom_id res chain seq x y z
N MET A 1 109.50 -44.76 59.42
CA MET A 1 108.19 -44.30 59.95
C MET A 1 108.19 -42.76 59.98
N PRO A 2 107.05 -42.04 60.10
CA PRO A 2 105.87 -41.79 59.24
C PRO A 2 105.75 -40.24 58.95
N PRO A 3 104.63 -39.59 58.51
CA PRO A 3 103.31 -40.06 58.03
C PRO A 3 102.82 -39.44 56.67
N LYS A 4 101.87 -40.14 56.04
CA LYS A 4 101.12 -39.75 54.84
C LYS A 4 100.00 -38.74 55.18
N LYS A 5 99.93 -37.59 54.49
CA LYS A 5 98.75 -36.68 54.51
C LYS A 5 97.73 -37.13 53.46
N LYS A 6 96.56 -37.61 53.92
CA LYS A 6 95.39 -37.88 53.06
C LYS A 6 94.77 -36.56 52.62
N THR A 7 94.80 -36.25 51.33
CA THR A 7 93.99 -35.21 50.70
C THR A 7 92.52 -35.67 50.68
N LYS A 8 91.73 -35.13 51.60
CA LYS A 8 90.26 -35.21 51.56
C LYS A 8 89.80 -34.32 50.40
N LYS A 9 89.38 -34.91 49.27
CA LYS A 9 88.68 -34.19 48.19
C LYS A 9 87.34 -33.68 48.73
N SER A 10 87.22 -32.37 48.91
CA SER A 10 85.97 -31.67 49.27
C SER A 10 85.03 -31.56 48.05
N PRO A 11 83.71 -31.55 48.24
CA PRO A 11 82.72 -31.86 47.19
C PRO A 11 82.27 -30.63 46.38
N LYS A 12 83.17 -29.73 45.96
CA LYS A 12 82.80 -28.45 45.31
C LYS A 12 82.24 -28.59 43.88
N LYS A 13 82.58 -29.65 43.14
CA LYS A 13 82.13 -29.84 41.75
C LYS A 13 80.68 -30.32 41.62
N LYS A 14 80.14 -30.97 42.66
CA LYS A 14 78.75 -31.46 42.70
C LYS A 14 77.73 -30.38 43.08
N THR A 15 78.18 -29.26 43.64
CA THR A 15 77.29 -28.17 44.08
C THR A 15 76.98 -27.22 42.93
N THR A 16 78.00 -26.82 42.14
CA THR A 16 77.83 -25.97 40.95
C THR A 16 77.05 -26.64 39.83
N GLU A 17 77.19 -27.97 39.66
CA GLU A 17 76.43 -28.74 38.68
C GLU A 17 74.93 -28.82 39.04
N LYS A 18 74.61 -28.86 40.35
CA LYS A 18 73.24 -28.81 40.86
C LYS A 18 72.63 -27.41 40.79
N GLU A 19 73.42 -26.37 41.04
CA GLU A 19 73.00 -24.97 40.87
C GLU A 19 72.69 -24.67 39.40
N ASN A 20 73.52 -25.14 38.47
CA ASN A 20 73.26 -24.99 37.03
C ASN A 20 72.00 -25.76 36.57
N ASP A 21 71.76 -26.98 37.07
CA ASP A 21 70.55 -27.77 36.78
C ASP A 21 69.28 -27.12 37.37
N LEU A 22 69.37 -26.54 38.57
CA LEU A 22 68.29 -25.75 39.17
C LEU A 22 67.97 -24.49 38.36
N GLU A 23 69.01 -23.79 37.89
CA GLU A 23 68.85 -22.59 37.09
C GLU A 23 68.30 -22.90 35.69
N GLU A 24 68.70 -24.02 35.08
CA GLU A 24 68.13 -24.47 33.81
C GLU A 24 66.67 -24.88 33.95
N LYS A 25 66.30 -25.57 35.03
CA LYS A 25 64.90 -25.87 35.36
C LYS A 25 64.07 -24.60 35.59
N TYR A 26 64.65 -23.60 36.25
CA TYR A 26 64.00 -22.32 36.44
C TYR A 26 63.77 -21.59 35.11
N ARG A 27 64.74 -21.58 34.19
CA ARG A 27 64.59 -21.02 32.85
C ARG A 27 63.52 -21.75 32.02
N ARG A 28 63.48 -23.08 32.08
CA ARG A 28 62.43 -23.88 31.43
C ARG A 28 61.05 -23.56 32.01
N SER A 29 60.94 -23.49 33.34
CA SER A 29 59.70 -23.11 34.02
C SER A 29 59.22 -21.72 33.62
N LEU A 30 60.11 -20.74 33.47
CA LEU A 30 59.74 -19.40 33.00
C LEU A 30 59.22 -19.41 31.56
N LEU A 31 59.82 -20.23 30.69
CA LEU A 31 59.38 -20.38 29.31
C LEU A 31 58.00 -21.05 29.23
N ASP A 32 57.77 -22.10 30.01
CA ASP A 32 56.46 -22.78 30.09
C ASP A 32 55.38 -21.82 30.60
N ILE A 33 55.69 -20.96 31.59
CA ILE A 33 54.78 -19.92 32.08
C ILE A 33 54.44 -18.92 30.97
N ALA A 34 55.43 -18.46 30.18
CA ALA A 34 55.20 -17.54 29.07
C ALA A 34 54.31 -18.15 27.97
N ILE A 35 54.57 -19.41 27.59
CA ILE A 35 53.76 -20.13 26.60
C ILE A 35 52.31 -20.31 27.10
N LEU A 36 52.13 -20.65 28.38
CA LEU A 36 50.81 -20.76 28.99
C LEU A 36 50.07 -19.42 29.00
N GLN A 37 50.77 -18.33 29.28
CA GLN A 37 50.20 -16.98 29.24
C GLN A 37 49.73 -16.61 27.82
N ASP A 38 50.56 -16.84 26.80
CA ASP A 38 50.20 -16.60 25.40
C ASP A 38 48.99 -17.44 24.97
N HIS A 39 48.91 -18.70 25.39
CA HIS A 39 47.77 -19.56 25.10
C HIS A 39 46.48 -19.09 25.79
N ILE A 40 46.57 -18.60 27.03
CA ILE A 40 45.44 -18.01 27.75
C ILE A 40 44.95 -16.75 27.02
N ASP A 41 45.85 -15.87 26.62
CA ASP A 41 45.53 -14.63 25.92
C ASP A 41 44.92 -14.90 24.53
N PHE A 42 45.46 -15.87 23.79
CA PHE A 42 44.88 -16.31 22.51
C PHE A 42 43.48 -16.92 22.70
N SER A 43 43.29 -17.79 23.70
CA SER A 43 41.99 -18.38 24.01
C SER A 43 40.95 -17.32 24.39
N ARG A 44 41.36 -16.30 25.15
CA ARG A 44 40.50 -15.17 25.50
C ARG A 44 40.10 -14.37 24.26
N GLN A 45 41.06 -14.01 23.40
CA GLN A 45 40.78 -13.27 22.16
C GLN A 45 39.84 -14.06 21.24
N TYR A 46 40.11 -15.35 21.05
CA TYR A 46 39.26 -16.24 20.26
C TYR A 46 37.82 -16.26 20.79
N LYS A 47 37.64 -16.40 22.11
CA LYS A 47 36.30 -16.39 22.72
C LYS A 47 35.59 -15.05 22.54
N THR A 48 36.28 -13.93 22.70
CA THR A 48 35.71 -12.58 22.45
C THR A 48 35.27 -12.44 20.99
N MET A 49 36.14 -12.82 20.05
CA MET A 49 35.80 -12.76 18.63
C MET A 49 34.62 -13.68 18.30
N GLN A 50 34.58 -14.89 18.87
CA GLN A 50 33.50 -15.83 18.67
C GLN A 50 32.16 -15.28 19.16
N THR A 51 32.11 -14.66 20.35
CA THR A 51 30.87 -14.08 20.88
C THR A 51 30.43 -12.88 20.05
N GLU A 52 31.34 -12.00 19.66
CA GLU A 52 31.04 -10.85 18.78
C GLU A 52 30.48 -11.29 17.42
N LEU A 53 31.10 -12.28 16.77
CA LEU A 53 30.62 -12.83 15.51
C LEU A 53 29.24 -13.49 15.67
N THR A 54 29.05 -14.26 16.75
CA THR A 54 27.75 -14.89 17.05
C THR A 54 26.65 -13.84 17.22
N HIS A 55 26.94 -12.76 17.96
CA HIS A 55 26.00 -11.65 18.09
C HIS A 55 25.73 -10.96 16.75
N LYS A 56 26.76 -10.75 15.93
CA LYS A 56 26.61 -10.11 14.62
C LYS A 56 25.73 -10.94 13.69
N VAL A 57 25.96 -12.26 13.62
CA VAL A 57 25.14 -13.19 12.82
C VAL A 57 23.69 -13.12 13.28
N LYS A 58 23.44 -13.26 14.58
CA LYS A 58 22.07 -13.21 15.12
C LYS A 58 21.35 -11.91 14.78
N ARG A 59 22.03 -10.75 14.88
CA ARG A 59 21.45 -9.46 14.50
C ARG A 59 21.13 -9.40 13.01
N LEU A 60 22.05 -9.85 12.15
CA LEU A 60 21.85 -9.85 10.71
C LEU A 60 20.71 -10.79 10.30
N GLU A 61 20.58 -11.95 10.92
CA GLU A 61 19.46 -12.87 10.68
C GLU A 61 18.11 -12.25 11.07
N GLN A 62 18.05 -11.55 12.21
CA GLN A 62 16.86 -10.82 12.64
C GLN A 62 16.50 -9.68 11.67
N GLU A 63 17.50 -8.93 11.24
CA GLU A 63 17.30 -7.83 10.29
C GLU A 63 16.87 -8.34 8.91
N ALA A 64 17.48 -9.41 8.41
CA ALA A 64 17.08 -10.05 7.17
C ALA A 64 15.64 -10.57 7.22
N SER A 65 15.25 -11.17 8.34
CA SER A 65 13.87 -11.65 8.56
C SER A 65 12.87 -10.49 8.56
N ARG A 66 13.17 -9.41 9.32
CA ARG A 66 12.34 -8.22 9.36
C ARG A 66 12.21 -7.54 8.00
N LEU A 67 13.31 -7.40 7.27
CA LEU A 67 13.30 -6.79 5.94
C LEU A 67 12.47 -7.62 4.94
N LYS A 68 12.55 -8.95 5.04
CA LYS A 68 11.74 -9.85 4.22
C LYS A 68 10.24 -9.70 4.50
N GLU A 69 9.85 -9.62 5.77
CA GLU A 69 8.46 -9.36 6.17
C GLU A 69 7.97 -7.99 5.67
N GLN A 70 8.78 -6.94 5.83
CA GLN A 70 8.46 -5.60 5.32
C GLN A 70 8.27 -5.58 3.80
N LEU A 71 9.13 -6.30 3.06
CA LEU A 71 9.02 -6.40 1.61
C LEU A 71 7.72 -7.11 1.19
N LEU A 72 7.38 -8.23 1.85
CA LEU A 72 6.12 -8.95 1.59
C LEU A 72 4.90 -8.05 1.84
N CYS A 73 4.86 -7.36 2.99
CA CYS A 73 3.77 -6.43 3.29
C CYS A 73 3.69 -5.28 2.28
N GLN A 74 4.83 -4.79 1.78
CA GLN A 74 4.86 -3.74 0.76
C GLN A 74 4.32 -4.23 -0.58
N GLU A 75 4.65 -5.45 -0.99
CA GLU A 75 4.15 -6.08 -2.20
C GLU A 75 2.64 -6.31 -2.15
N GLU A 76 2.14 -6.84 -1.03
CA GLU A 76 0.71 -7.05 -0.78
C GLU A 76 -0.05 -5.72 -0.82
N LEU A 77 0.44 -4.69 -0.13
CA LEU A 77 -0.15 -3.35 -0.15
C LEU A 77 -0.17 -2.77 -1.57
N SER A 78 0.90 -2.95 -2.34
CA SER A 78 0.97 -2.48 -3.72
C SER A 78 -0.04 -3.21 -4.62
N LYS A 79 -0.21 -4.51 -4.43
CA LYS A 79 -1.20 -5.31 -5.14
C LYS A 79 -2.63 -4.88 -4.79
N GLU A 80 -2.94 -4.73 -3.51
CA GLU A 80 -4.25 -4.30 -3.04
C GLU A 80 -4.61 -2.91 -3.58
N LYS A 81 -3.66 -1.96 -3.58
CA LYS A 81 -3.86 -0.63 -4.17
C LYS A 81 -4.23 -0.69 -5.65
N ARG A 82 -3.53 -1.51 -6.44
CA ARG A 82 -3.83 -1.68 -7.87
C ARG A 82 -5.22 -2.30 -8.08
N GLN A 83 -5.57 -3.31 -7.29
CA GLN A 83 -6.88 -3.95 -7.38
C GLN A 83 -8.01 -2.97 -7.03
N ARG A 84 -7.82 -2.18 -5.97
CA ARG A 84 -8.76 -1.13 -5.59
C ARG A 84 -8.94 -0.10 -6.70
N GLU A 85 -7.84 0.39 -7.28
CA GLU A 85 -7.87 1.37 -8.36
C GLU A 85 -8.58 0.83 -9.60
N GLN A 86 -8.33 -0.43 -9.96
CA GLN A 86 -9.05 -1.09 -11.07
C GLN A 86 -10.56 -1.16 -10.80
N VAL A 87 -10.97 -1.60 -9.61
CA VAL A 87 -12.39 -1.68 -9.24
C VAL A 87 -13.04 -0.29 -9.21
N GLU A 88 -12.31 0.73 -8.78
CA GLU A 88 -12.78 2.12 -8.80
C GLU A 88 -13.02 2.60 -10.24
N GLN A 89 -12.07 2.37 -11.15
CA GLN A 89 -12.23 2.70 -12.57
C GLN A 89 -13.41 1.95 -13.22
N GLU A 90 -13.60 0.66 -12.91
CA GLU A 90 -14.73 -0.13 -13.41
C GLU A 90 -16.07 0.43 -12.90
N LYS A 91 -16.13 0.83 -11.62
CA LYS A 91 -17.32 1.46 -11.04
C LYS A 91 -17.62 2.81 -11.68
N ASP A 92 -16.61 3.65 -11.88
CA ASP A 92 -16.77 4.96 -12.51
C ASP A 92 -17.24 4.83 -13.95
N ALA A 93 -16.75 3.83 -14.69
CA ALA A 93 -17.24 3.51 -16.03
C ALA A 93 -18.73 3.13 -16.01
N ILE A 94 -19.14 2.25 -15.08
CA ILE A 94 -20.55 1.85 -14.93
C ILE A 94 -21.43 3.04 -14.55
N ILE A 95 -20.96 3.92 -13.65
CA ILE A 95 -21.68 5.13 -13.26
C ILE A 95 -21.88 6.04 -14.47
N GLY A 96 -20.82 6.28 -15.25
CA GLY A 96 -20.90 7.08 -16.47
C GLY A 96 -21.86 6.48 -17.51
N ASP A 97 -21.87 5.16 -17.66
CA ASP A 97 -22.80 4.46 -18.55
C ASP A 97 -24.27 4.62 -18.12
N LEU A 98 -24.54 4.51 -16.82
CA LEU A 98 -25.88 4.67 -16.26
C LEU A 98 -26.36 6.12 -16.35
N GLN A 99 -25.50 7.10 -16.09
CA GLN A 99 -25.82 8.52 -16.24
C GLN A 99 -26.22 8.82 -17.69
N ARG A 100 -25.44 8.38 -18.67
CA ARG A 100 -25.77 8.57 -20.10
C ARG A 100 -27.10 7.95 -20.49
N LYS A 101 -27.45 6.77 -19.94
CA LYS A 101 -28.75 6.14 -20.19
C LYS A 101 -29.88 6.96 -19.57
N LEU A 102 -29.68 7.49 -18.37
CA LEU A 102 -30.67 8.32 -17.69
C LEU A 102 -30.91 9.61 -18.49
N ASP A 103 -29.87 10.31 -18.90
CA ASP A 103 -29.96 11.53 -19.70
C ASP A 103 -30.68 11.28 -21.04
N SER A 104 -30.40 10.16 -21.69
CA SER A 104 -31.09 9.75 -22.92
C SER A 104 -32.58 9.52 -22.68
N LEU A 105 -32.93 8.78 -21.62
CA LEU A 105 -34.32 8.51 -21.28
C LEU A 105 -35.07 9.78 -20.91
N GLU A 106 -34.45 10.68 -20.15
CA GLU A 106 -35.02 11.97 -19.80
C GLU A 106 -35.33 12.80 -21.05
N THR A 107 -34.39 12.88 -21.98
CA THR A 107 -34.57 13.56 -23.27
C THR A 107 -35.70 12.95 -24.09
N ASP A 108 -35.77 11.62 -24.16
CA ASP A 108 -36.81 10.90 -24.90
C ASP A 108 -38.20 11.14 -24.29
N TYR A 109 -38.31 11.11 -22.95
CA TYR A 109 -39.57 11.40 -22.26
C TYR A 109 -40.01 12.86 -22.42
N GLU A 110 -39.09 13.81 -22.30
CA GLU A 110 -39.37 15.22 -22.52
C GLU A 110 -39.89 15.45 -23.95
N LYS A 111 -39.24 14.84 -24.94
CA LYS A 111 -39.67 14.91 -26.33
C LYS A 111 -41.10 14.39 -26.53
N ILE A 112 -41.41 13.20 -26.02
CA ILE A 112 -42.76 12.61 -26.15
C ILE A 112 -43.81 13.51 -25.47
N LEU A 113 -43.47 14.08 -24.31
CA LEU A 113 -44.37 14.97 -23.58
C LEU A 113 -44.65 16.24 -24.38
N ILE A 114 -43.61 16.89 -24.91
CA ILE A 114 -43.74 18.10 -25.74
C ILE A 114 -44.59 17.80 -26.98
N GLU A 115 -44.26 16.74 -27.73
CA GLU A 115 -45.00 16.34 -28.94
C GLU A 115 -46.49 16.08 -28.65
N THR A 116 -46.79 15.45 -27.51
CA THR A 116 -48.17 15.16 -27.09
C THR A 116 -48.92 16.45 -26.74
N LEU A 117 -48.30 17.35 -25.99
CA LEU A 117 -48.89 18.63 -25.60
C LEU A 117 -49.12 19.54 -26.82
N ASP A 118 -48.19 19.57 -27.77
CA ASP A 118 -48.33 20.31 -29.02
C ASP A 118 -49.47 19.76 -29.86
N SER A 119 -49.59 18.43 -29.98
CA SER A 119 -50.71 17.78 -30.67
C SER A 119 -52.06 18.12 -30.03
N LEU A 120 -52.17 18.04 -28.69
CA LEU A 120 -53.40 18.41 -27.98
C LEU A 120 -53.75 19.88 -28.16
N THR A 121 -52.76 20.76 -28.11
CA THR A 121 -52.94 22.20 -28.33
C THR A 121 -53.45 22.47 -29.75
N SER A 122 -52.86 21.83 -30.76
CA SER A 122 -53.32 21.92 -32.15
C SER A 122 -54.77 21.45 -32.30
N GLN A 123 -55.14 20.31 -31.69
CA GLN A 123 -56.51 19.80 -31.72
C GLN A 123 -57.52 20.74 -31.05
N LEU A 124 -57.16 21.34 -29.90
CA LEU A 124 -58.01 22.33 -29.22
C LEU A 124 -58.19 23.59 -30.06
N SER A 125 -57.13 24.08 -30.73
CA SER A 125 -57.20 25.22 -31.64
C SER A 125 -58.13 24.94 -32.82
N VAL A 126 -58.02 23.76 -33.45
CA VAL A 126 -58.90 23.36 -34.56
C VAL A 126 -60.35 23.23 -34.10
N ALA A 127 -60.58 22.59 -32.95
CA ALA A 127 -61.93 22.46 -32.39
C ALA A 127 -62.52 23.84 -32.12
N ARG A 128 -61.78 24.72 -31.42
CA ARG A 128 -62.20 26.09 -31.12
C ARG A 128 -62.57 26.86 -32.39
N GLN A 129 -61.72 26.82 -33.41
CA GLN A 129 -62.01 27.48 -34.68
C GLN A 129 -63.30 26.95 -35.30
N GLY A 130 -63.49 25.61 -35.31
CA GLY A 130 -64.72 25.01 -35.82
C GLY A 130 -65.99 25.42 -35.06
N TRP A 131 -65.90 25.68 -33.74
CA TRP A 131 -67.02 26.23 -32.97
C TRP A 131 -67.29 27.70 -33.31
N GLU A 132 -66.23 28.49 -33.50
CA GLU A 132 -66.31 29.90 -33.85
C GLU A 132 -66.88 30.11 -35.26
N ASP A 133 -66.47 29.27 -36.22
CA ASP A 133 -67.01 29.24 -37.58
C ASP A 133 -68.50 28.84 -37.59
N LYS A 134 -68.90 27.84 -36.82
CA LYS A 134 -70.31 27.45 -36.69
C LYS A 134 -71.15 28.54 -36.04
N SER A 135 -70.61 29.18 -34.99
CA SER A 135 -71.28 30.28 -34.29
C SER A 135 -71.49 31.47 -35.24
N THR A 136 -70.45 31.89 -35.94
CA THR A 136 -70.51 33.00 -36.91
C THR A 136 -71.47 32.69 -38.07
N ALA A 137 -71.43 31.47 -38.62
CA ALA A 137 -72.38 31.04 -39.65
C ALA A 137 -73.84 31.05 -39.15
N LEU A 138 -74.08 30.59 -37.93
CA LEU A 138 -75.41 30.62 -37.31
C LEU A 138 -75.92 32.06 -37.15
N HIS A 139 -75.09 32.94 -36.58
CA HIS A 139 -75.41 34.36 -36.43
C HIS A 139 -75.72 35.03 -37.78
N GLN A 140 -74.94 34.71 -38.82
CA GLN A 140 -75.15 35.23 -40.16
C GLN A 140 -76.49 34.74 -40.75
N ASN A 141 -76.79 33.45 -40.65
CA ASN A 141 -78.06 32.88 -41.12
C ASN A 141 -79.27 33.51 -40.43
N TYR A 142 -79.21 33.73 -39.11
CA TYR A 142 -80.30 34.39 -38.38
C TYR A 142 -80.49 35.85 -38.80
N LYS A 143 -79.38 36.58 -39.01
CA LYS A 143 -79.42 37.95 -39.49
C LYS A 143 -80.09 38.04 -40.87
N GLU A 144 -79.76 37.12 -41.78
CA GLU A 144 -80.37 37.03 -43.10
C GLU A 144 -81.87 36.72 -42.99
N LEU A 145 -82.24 35.72 -42.19
CA LEU A 145 -83.65 35.35 -41.98
C LEU A 145 -84.48 36.51 -41.42
N LEU A 146 -83.99 37.21 -40.39
CA LEU A 146 -84.68 38.39 -39.86
C LEU A 146 -84.87 39.48 -40.92
N SER A 147 -83.86 39.69 -41.76
CA SER A 147 -83.92 40.65 -42.87
C SER A 147 -84.99 40.28 -43.90
N GLU A 148 -85.19 39.00 -44.19
CA GLU A 148 -86.26 38.50 -45.06
C GLU A 148 -87.67 38.83 -44.51
N PHE A 149 -87.83 38.84 -43.19
CA PHE A 149 -89.08 39.23 -42.52
C PHE A 149 -89.23 40.75 -42.32
N GLY A 150 -88.29 41.56 -42.81
CA GLY A 150 -88.30 43.02 -42.63
C GLY A 150 -87.96 43.49 -41.21
N LEU A 151 -87.42 42.60 -40.37
CA LEU A 151 -86.97 42.88 -39.02
C LEU A 151 -85.46 43.15 -39.02
N ASN A 152 -85.02 44.22 -38.36
CA ASN A 152 -83.61 44.52 -38.26
C ASN A 152 -83.03 43.88 -36.99
N ALA A 153 -81.93 43.15 -37.13
CA ALA A 153 -81.28 42.47 -36.01
C ALA A 153 -80.65 43.42 -34.97
N LEU A 154 -80.58 44.73 -35.25
CA LEU A 154 -80.08 45.78 -34.34
C LEU A 154 -81.21 46.46 -33.55
N ASP A 155 -82.48 46.24 -33.92
CA ASP A 155 -83.66 46.89 -33.32
C ASP A 155 -84.34 45.98 -32.26
N ILE A 156 -83.79 44.80 -31.98
CA ILE A 156 -84.20 43.81 -30.96
C ILE A 156 -83.03 43.59 -30.01
#